data_AF-W2MPK8-F1
#
_entry.id   AF-W2MPK8-F1
#
_cell.length_a   1.000
_cell.length_b   1.000
_cell.length_c   1.000
_cell.angle_alpha   90.00
_cell.angle_beta   90.00
_cell.angle_gamma   90.00
#
_symmetry.space_group_name_H-M   'P 1'
#
loop_
_entity.id
_entity.type
_entity.pdbx_description
1 polymer ?
#
loop_
_entity_poly.entity_id
_entity_poly.type
_entity_poly.pdbx_seq_one_letter_code
_entity_poly.pdbx_strand_id
1 'polypeptide(L)' 'GAGSGAVNVVYRKGYIFFEKKRILEGGKKPKKRLENEKKQGPDGFELRHGDSKRYYLVSEL' A
#
# COMPACT_ATOMS: atom_id res chain seq x y z
N GLY A 1 2.80 6.99 -7.77
CA GLY A 1 1.84 7.57 -6.81
C GLY A 1 1.76 6.72 -5.55
N ALA A 2 1.20 7.24 -4.44
CA ALA A 2 1.22 6.61 -3.11
C ALA A 2 0.69 5.15 -3.05
N GLY A 3 -0.13 4.71 -4.01
CA GLY A 3 -0.64 3.33 -4.11
C GLY A 3 0.15 2.36 -4.99
N SER A 4 1.22 2.81 -5.68
CA SER A 4 1.94 1.97 -6.66
C SER A 4 2.67 0.74 -6.06
N GLY A 5 2.92 0.73 -4.76
CA GLY A 5 3.52 -0.40 -4.04
C GLY A 5 2.51 -1.36 -3.39
N ALA A 6 1.20 -1.02 -3.38
CA ALA A 6 0.19 -1.82 -2.69
C ALA A 6 0.00 -3.22 -3.29
N VAL A 7 0.25 -3.36 -4.60
CA VAL A 7 0.23 -4.62 -5.36
C VAL A 7 1.44 -5.53 -5.08
N ASN A 8 2.49 -5.06 -4.41
CA ASN A 8 3.69 -5.85 -4.18
C ASN A 8 3.62 -6.61 -2.84
N VAL A 9 3.47 -7.93 -2.92
CA VAL A 9 3.37 -8.85 -1.78
C VAL A 9 4.54 -8.74 -0.78
N VAL A 10 5.73 -8.36 -1.26
CA VAL A 10 6.95 -8.21 -0.43
C VAL A 10 6.77 -7.07 0.57
N TYR A 11 6.16 -5.96 0.16
CA TYR A 11 5.90 -4.83 1.06
C TYR A 11 4.96 -5.22 2.20
N ARG A 12 3.88 -5.96 1.89
CA ARG A 12 2.93 -6.44 2.91
C ARG A 12 3.61 -7.39 3.90
N LYS A 13 4.37 -8.37 3.40
CA LYS A 13 5.06 -9.33 4.27
C LYS A 13 6.12 -8.67 5.15
N GLY A 14 6.94 -7.78 4.57
CA GLY A 14 7.93 -7.02 5.31
C GLY A 14 7.29 -6.14 6.39
N TYR A 15 6.19 -5.46 6.06
CA TYR A 15 5.46 -4.63 7.01
C TYR A 15 4.97 -5.43 8.23
N ILE A 16 4.34 -6.59 7.99
CA ILE A 16 3.84 -7.47 9.07
C ILE A 16 4.98 -7.96 9.96
N PHE A 17 6.11 -8.36 9.36
CA PHE A 17 7.28 -8.83 10.11
C PHE A 17 7.81 -7.75 11.06
N PHE A 18 8.04 -6.54 10.56
CA PHE A 18 8.58 -5.45 11.38
C PHE A 18 7.58 -4.95 12.44
N GLU A 19 6.26 -5.02 12.18
CA GLU A 19 5.27 -4.72 13.22
C GLU A 19 5.26 -5.76 14.34
N LYS A 20 5.34 -7.05 14.01
CA LYS A 20 5.47 -8.11 15.03
C LYS A 20 6.73 -7.89 15.87
N LYS A 21 7.85 -7.58 15.22
CA LYS A 21 9.11 -7.26 15.91
C LYS A 21 8.96 -6.07 16.84
N ARG A 22 8.34 -4.96 16.40
CA ARG A 22 8.08 -3.78 17.24
C ARG A 22 7.28 -4.12 18.49
N ILE A 23 6.22 -4.92 18.35
CA ILE A 23 5.36 -5.32 19.48
C ILE A 23 6.17 -6.13 20.49
N LEU A 24 6.99 -7.08 20.02
CA LEU A 24 7.87 -7.89 20.88
C LEU A 24 8.93 -7.04 21.59
N GLU A 25 9.46 -6.01 20.94
CA GLU A 25 10.45 -5.08 21.52
C GLU A 25 9.81 -3.96 22.37
N GLY A 26 8.48 -3.92 22.51
CA GLY A 26 7.79 -2.87 23.25
C GLY A 26 7.88 -1.48 22.60
N GLY A 27 8.27 -1.40 21.32
CA GLY A 27 8.50 -0.15 20.62
C GLY A 27 7.21 0.64 20.40
N LYS A 28 7.22 1.94 20.70
CA LYS A 28 6.08 2.83 20.40
C LYS A 28 5.91 3.01 18.89
N LYS A 29 4.66 3.12 18.44
CA LYS A 29 4.35 3.34 17.02
C LYS A 29 4.68 4.79 16.63
N PRO A 30 5.42 5.05 15.54
CA PRO A 30 5.77 6.40 15.11
C PRO A 30 4.55 7.22 14.66
N LYS A 31 4.60 8.56 14.81
CA LYS A 31 3.52 9.48 14.38
C LYS A 31 3.13 9.29 12.91
N LYS A 32 4.11 9.20 12.01
CA LYS A 32 3.89 8.95 10.57
C LYS A 32 3.09 7.67 10.31
N ARG A 33 3.28 6.63 11.14
CA ARG A 33 2.59 5.34 10.98
C ARG A 33 1.16 5.40 11.48
N LEU A 34 0.91 6.08 12.61
CA LEU A 34 -0.44 6.34 13.10
C LEU A 34 -1.26 7.16 12.11
N GLU A 35 -0.67 8.19 11.50
CA GLU A 35 -1.35 8.97 10.46
C GLU A 35 -1.64 8.16 9.20
N ASN A 36 -0.74 7.26 8.82
CA ASN A 36 -0.93 6.39 7.66
C ASN A 36 -2.05 5.36 7.89
N GLU A 37 -2.10 4.76 9.08
CA GLU A 37 -3.18 3.82 9.48
C GLU A 37 -4.53 4.54 9.58
N LYS A 38 -4.57 5.76 10.12
CA LYS A 38 -5.80 6.58 10.14
C LYS A 38 -6.32 6.90 8.74
N LYS A 39 -5.43 7.09 7.77
CA LYS A 39 -5.80 7.39 6.37
C LYS A 39 -6.21 6.16 5.59
N GLN A 40 -5.61 5.00 5.86
CA GLN A 40 -5.88 3.76 5.13
C GLN A 40 -7.03 2.93 5.71
N GLY A 41 -7.27 3.01 7.02
CA GLY A 41 -8.20 2.10 7.68
C GLY A 41 -7.68 0.65 7.77
N PRO A 42 -8.49 -0.28 8.30
CA PRO A 42 -8.11 -1.67 8.51
C PRO A 42 -7.85 -2.44 7.20
N ASP A 43 -8.47 -2.00 6.10
CA ASP A 43 -8.40 -2.68 4.80
C ASP A 43 -7.19 -2.27 3.95
N GLY A 44 -6.46 -1.23 4.37
CA GLY A 44 -5.26 -0.75 3.68
C GLY A 44 -5.57 0.13 2.45
N PHE A 45 -4.57 0.33 1.59
CA PHE A 45 -4.81 1.01 0.31
C PHE A 45 -5.62 0.13 -0.64
N GLU A 46 -6.62 0.72 -1.31
CA GLU A 46 -7.30 0.07 -2.43
C GLU A 46 -6.27 -0.43 -3.45
N LEU A 47 -6.31 -1.73 -3.71
CA LEU A 47 -5.54 -2.35 -4.77
C LEU A 47 -6.13 -1.88 -6.10
N ARG A 48 -5.60 -0.78 -6.65
CA ARG A 48 -5.90 -0.36 -8.03
C ARG A 48 -5.40 -1.45 -8.99
N HIS A 49 -6.27 -2.40 -9.30
CA HIS A 49 -6.17 -3.22 -10.49
C HIS A 49 -6.65 -2.33 -11.65
N GLY A 50 -5.79 -1.39 -12.06
CA GLY A 50 -5.97 -0.78 -13.36
C GLY A 50 -5.77 -1.89 -14.37
N ASP A 51 -6.87 -2.42 -14.92
CA ASP A 51 -6.80 -3.19 -16.16
C ASP A 51 -5.92 -2.36 -17.10
N SER A 52 -4.75 -2.89 -17.45
CA SER A 52 -3.73 -2.17 -18.22
C SER A 52 -4.15 -1.99 -19.68
N LYS A 53 -5.45 -1.91 -19.94
CA LYS A 53 -6.07 -1.67 -21.23
C LYS A 53 -6.12 -0.17 -21.48
N ARG A 54 -5.06 0.35 -22.10
CA ARG A 54 -5.10 1.66 -22.75
C ARG A 54 -5.67 1.46 -24.15
N TYR A 55 -6.89 1.92 -24.39
CA TYR A 55 -7.45 2.00 -25.74
C TYR A 55 -6.95 3.29 -26.39
N TYR A 56 -6.26 3.16 -27.53
CA TYR A 56 -5.90 4.29 -28.39
C TYR A 56 -6.93 4.33 -29.52
N LEU A 57 -7.69 5.42 -29.64
CA LEU A 57 -8.47 5.71 -30.84
C LEU A 57 -7.50 6.17 -31.92
N VAL A 58 -7.26 5.34 -32.91
CA VAL A 58 -6.59 5.74 -34.16
C VAL A 58 -7.69 6.21 -35.10
N SER A 59 -7.83 7.52 -35.27
CA SER A 59 -8.62 8.10 -36.35
C SER A 59 -7.75 8.13 -37.61
N GLU A 60 -8.02 7.26 -38.58
CA GLU A 60 -7.52 7.42 -39.95
C GLU A 60 -8.34 8.52 -40.64
N LEU A 61 -7.62 9.37 -41.39
CA LEU A 61 -8.07 10.60 -42.02
C LEU A 61 -8.69 10.35 -43.40
#